data_AF-A0A3D1AXY3-F1
#
_entry.id   AF-A0A3D1AXY3-F1
#
_cell.length_a   1.000
_cell.length_b   1.000
_cell.length_c   1.000
_cell.angle_alpha   90.00
_cell.angle_beta   90.00
_cell.angle_gamma   90.00
#
_symmetry.space_group_name_H-M   'P 1'
#
loop_
_entity.id
_entity.type
_entity.pdbx_description
1 polymer ?
#
loop_
_entity_poly.entity_id
_entity_poly.type
_entity_poly.pdbx_seq_one_letter_code
_entity_poly.pdbx_strand_id
1 'polypeptide(L)'
;DSGRNWKAEDNVTADVAYRGGKEDYKNIKINNRLVNKDMMDIPGARSTGEFGTTLVSLFSPSSQAQFKKLRDTTISNRTAVSYSYVVARPHSDYRILWGSQYIVPGYSGRVWIDKDTARVLRIEIQADAIPVEFPLDKVEAVIDYGPERMGTESYIVPLAAENLSCLRGTAFCGRNAISWRNYRLFKGEATITFEGK
;
A
#
# COMPACT_ATOMS: atom_id res chain seq x y z
N ASP A 1 5.82 -4.69 -18.69
CA ASP A 1 5.91 -3.29 -19.13
C ASP A 1 7.39 -2.90 -19.17
N SER A 2 8.01 -2.94 -20.35
CA SER A 2 9.48 -2.88 -20.53
C SER A 2 9.94 -1.72 -21.43
N GLY A 3 9.17 -0.62 -21.46
CA GLY A 3 9.37 0.46 -22.44
C GLY A 3 9.57 1.88 -21.90
N ARG A 4 9.53 2.10 -20.57
CA ARG A 4 9.77 3.43 -19.98
C ARG A 4 11.13 3.50 -19.31
N ASN A 5 12.00 4.38 -19.80
CA ASN A 5 13.25 4.74 -19.16
C ASN A 5 12.96 5.65 -17.95
N TRP A 6 12.77 5.06 -16.79
CA TRP A 6 12.59 5.79 -15.54
C TRP A 6 13.91 6.47 -15.12
N LYS A 7 13.84 7.75 -14.76
CA LYS A 7 14.95 8.48 -14.16
C LYS A 7 14.69 8.59 -12.65
N ALA A 8 15.62 8.11 -11.83
CA ALA A 8 15.54 8.30 -10.39
C ALA A 8 15.66 9.80 -10.04
N GLU A 9 14.69 10.33 -9.30
CA GLU A 9 14.68 11.73 -8.85
C GLU A 9 15.20 11.87 -7.41
N ASP A 10 14.77 10.97 -6.53
CA ASP A 10 15.19 10.90 -5.14
C ASP A 10 15.30 9.45 -4.65
N ASN A 11 15.87 9.31 -3.45
CA ASN A 11 15.86 8.07 -2.68
C ASN A 11 15.39 8.39 -1.26
N VAL A 12 14.25 7.83 -0.88
CA VAL A 12 13.65 8.01 0.45
C VAL A 12 13.83 6.73 1.26
N THR A 13 14.28 6.87 2.51
CA THR A 13 14.31 5.76 3.48
C THR A 13 13.58 6.17 4.74
N ALA A 14 12.87 5.22 5.37
CA ALA A 14 12.14 5.42 6.60
C ALA A 14 12.01 4.11 7.37
N ASP A 15 11.82 4.20 8.68
CA ASP A 15 11.38 3.09 9.51
C ASP A 15 9.86 3.07 9.55
N VAL A 16 9.25 1.90 9.38
CA VAL A 16 7.79 1.71 9.45
C VAL A 16 7.46 0.81 10.64
N ALA A 17 6.65 1.34 11.56
CA ALA A 17 6.06 0.54 12.64
C ALA A 17 4.58 0.29 12.33
N TYR A 18 4.17 -0.98 12.37
CA TYR A 18 2.78 -1.38 12.16
C TYR A 18 2.18 -1.97 13.44
N ARG A 19 1.06 -1.40 13.91
CA ARG A 19 0.36 -1.87 15.10
C ARG A 19 -1.13 -1.58 15.00
N GLY A 20 -1.96 -2.62 15.20
CA GLY A 20 -3.42 -2.47 15.26
C GLY A 20 -4.02 -1.85 13.99
N GLY A 21 -3.50 -2.20 12.81
CA GLY A 21 -4.01 -1.69 11.53
C GLY A 21 -3.44 -0.33 11.10
N LYS A 22 -2.54 0.26 11.88
CA LYS A 22 -1.98 1.59 11.62
C LYS A 22 -0.48 1.54 11.39
N GLU A 23 -0.02 2.40 10.52
CA GLU A 23 1.39 2.58 10.16
C GLU A 23 1.91 3.92 10.72
N ASP A 24 3.12 3.89 11.27
CA ASP A 24 3.85 5.06 11.76
C ASP A 24 5.22 5.09 11.07
N TYR A 25 5.53 6.21 10.42
CA TYR A 25 6.74 6.39 9.63
C TYR A 25 7.68 7.34 10.35
N LYS A 26 8.92 6.89 10.60
CA LYS A 26 9.94 7.66 11.33
C LYS A 26 11.29 7.59 10.67
N ASN A 27 12.23 8.40 11.18
CA ASN A 27 13.62 8.44 10.70
C ASN A 27 13.72 8.67 9.18
N ILE A 28 12.82 9.49 8.64
CA ILE A 28 12.69 9.73 7.21
C ILE A 28 13.93 10.47 6.70
N LYS A 29 14.58 9.92 5.68
CA LYS A 29 15.74 10.51 5.02
C LYS A 29 15.48 10.64 3.53
N ILE A 30 15.81 11.80 2.96
CA ILE A 30 15.80 12.06 1.52
C ILE A 30 17.25 12.19 1.08
N ASN A 31 17.69 11.35 0.15
CA ASN A 31 19.08 11.32 -0.33
C ASN A 31 20.09 11.28 0.84
N ASN A 32 19.83 10.38 1.80
CA ASN A 32 20.58 10.17 3.04
C ASN A 32 20.58 11.33 4.06
N ARG A 33 19.80 12.38 3.86
CA ARG A 33 19.66 13.49 4.82
C ARG A 33 18.36 13.33 5.60
N LEU A 34 18.47 13.29 6.94
CA LEU A 34 17.31 13.24 7.82
C LEU A 34 16.45 14.50 7.64
N VAL A 35 15.13 14.31 7.58
CA VAL A 35 14.16 15.41 7.50
C VAL A 35 13.18 15.31 8.66
N ASN A 36 12.74 16.47 9.15
CA ASN A 36 11.69 16.55 10.18
C ASN A 36 10.35 16.89 9.51
N LYS A 37 9.78 15.89 8.82
CA LYS A 37 8.51 15.98 8.08
C LYS A 37 7.81 14.63 8.12
N ASP A 38 6.49 14.64 7.98
CA ASP A 38 5.72 13.41 7.79
C ASP A 38 5.93 12.86 6.37
N MET A 39 5.70 11.54 6.18
CA MET A 39 5.91 10.86 4.90
C MET A 39 5.10 11.49 3.76
N MET A 40 3.90 12.01 4.03
CA MET A 40 3.07 12.63 2.98
C MET A 40 3.47 14.09 2.66
N ASP A 41 4.32 14.70 3.48
CA ASP A 41 4.76 16.11 3.37
C ASP A 41 6.16 16.28 2.74
N ILE A 42 6.82 15.16 2.40
CA ILE A 42 8.06 15.19 1.64
C ILE A 42 7.79 15.49 0.15
N PRO A 43 8.74 16.10 -0.57
CA PRO A 43 8.65 16.28 -2.02
C PRO A 43 8.71 14.93 -2.75
N GLY A 44 8.44 14.95 -4.06
CA GLY A 44 8.54 13.76 -4.92
C GLY A 44 7.27 12.90 -4.94
N ALA A 45 7.37 11.70 -5.50
CA ALA A 45 6.29 10.72 -5.48
C ALA A 45 6.33 9.96 -4.15
N ARG A 46 5.21 9.94 -3.42
CA ARG A 46 5.11 9.38 -2.07
C ARG A 46 3.76 8.72 -1.84
N SER A 47 3.73 7.77 -0.93
CA SER A 47 2.54 7.01 -0.55
C SER A 47 2.76 6.37 0.83
N THR A 48 1.66 5.92 1.43
CA THR A 48 1.63 5.20 2.71
C THR A 48 0.51 4.16 2.69
N GLY A 49 0.55 3.20 3.61
CA GLY A 49 -0.53 2.24 3.81
C GLY A 49 -0.25 0.85 3.22
N GLU A 50 0.83 0.70 2.45
CA GLU A 50 1.17 -0.55 1.80
C GLU A 50 1.55 -1.68 2.77
N PHE A 51 1.91 -1.35 4.01
CA PHE A 51 2.28 -2.35 5.01
C PHE A 51 1.10 -3.20 5.48
N GLY A 52 -0.04 -2.56 5.71
CA GLY A 52 -1.25 -3.23 6.17
C GLY A 52 -2.48 -2.34 6.27
N THR A 53 -2.35 -1.02 6.27
CA THR A 53 -3.53 -0.14 6.31
C THR A 53 -4.41 -0.34 5.09
N THR A 54 -3.84 -0.47 3.88
CA THR A 54 -4.60 -0.77 2.66
C THR A 54 -5.37 -2.09 2.74
N LEU A 55 -4.79 -3.13 3.37
CA LEU A 55 -5.48 -4.39 3.63
C LEU A 55 -6.68 -4.19 4.55
N VAL A 56 -6.48 -3.47 5.66
CA VAL A 56 -7.54 -3.17 6.62
C VAL A 56 -8.67 -2.38 5.95
N SER A 57 -8.33 -1.35 5.17
CA SER A 57 -9.30 -0.51 4.47
C SER A 57 -10.12 -1.30 3.45
N LEU A 58 -9.47 -2.09 2.58
CA LEU A 58 -10.15 -2.85 1.53
C LEU A 58 -11.13 -3.89 2.11
N PHE A 59 -10.69 -4.64 3.13
CA PHE A 59 -11.47 -5.74 3.71
C PHE A 59 -12.37 -5.33 4.88
N SER A 60 -12.32 -4.06 5.31
CA SER A 60 -13.25 -3.54 6.32
C SER A 60 -14.69 -3.61 5.78
N PRO A 61 -15.69 -3.99 6.61
CA PRO A 61 -17.10 -3.89 6.23
C PRO A 61 -17.51 -2.48 5.78
N SER A 62 -16.84 -1.43 6.28
CA SER A 62 -17.13 -0.04 5.93
C SER A 62 -16.80 0.30 4.48
N SER A 63 -15.90 -0.44 3.82
CA SER A 63 -15.55 -0.21 2.40
C SER A 63 -16.69 -0.62 1.46
N GLN A 64 -17.59 -1.50 1.93
CA GLN A 64 -18.63 -2.13 1.12
C GLN A 64 -18.08 -2.68 -0.21
N ALA A 65 -16.83 -3.13 -0.20
CA ALA A 65 -16.15 -3.63 -1.38
C ALA A 65 -16.93 -4.79 -2.01
N GLN A 66 -17.20 -4.66 -3.31
CA GLN A 66 -17.90 -5.69 -4.08
C GLN A 66 -16.88 -6.60 -4.75
N PHE A 67 -16.73 -7.82 -4.22
CA PHE A 67 -15.78 -8.80 -4.76
C PHE A 67 -16.44 -9.76 -5.75
N LYS A 68 -15.76 -10.00 -6.87
CA LYS A 68 -16.16 -11.01 -7.86
C LYS A 68 -15.00 -11.97 -8.09
N LYS A 69 -15.24 -13.26 -7.85
CA LYS A 69 -14.26 -14.32 -8.16
C LYS A 69 -13.99 -14.31 -9.67
N LEU A 70 -12.71 -14.34 -10.04
CA LEU A 70 -12.28 -14.43 -11.43
C LEU A 70 -11.86 -15.85 -11.76
N ARG A 71 -10.69 -16.28 -11.29
CA ARG A 71 -10.14 -17.60 -11.61
C ARG A 71 -9.11 -18.04 -10.58
N ASP A 72 -8.93 -19.35 -10.53
CA ASP A 72 -7.75 -19.97 -9.93
C ASP A 72 -6.51 -19.61 -10.77
N THR A 73 -5.39 -19.41 -10.09
CA THR A 73 -4.15 -18.93 -10.70
C THR A 73 -2.94 -19.34 -9.87
N THR A 74 -1.75 -19.03 -10.37
CA THR A 74 -0.50 -19.18 -9.65
C THR A 74 0.22 -17.84 -9.67
N ILE A 75 0.66 -17.38 -8.50
CA ILE A 75 1.46 -16.15 -8.35
C ILE A 75 2.56 -16.42 -7.32
N SER A 76 3.79 -15.99 -7.61
CA SER A 76 4.94 -16.18 -6.71
C SER A 76 5.09 -17.63 -6.22
N ASN A 77 4.94 -18.60 -7.14
CA ASN A 77 4.98 -20.04 -6.89
C ASN A 77 3.94 -20.57 -5.88
N ARG A 78 2.85 -19.83 -5.65
CA ARG A 78 1.73 -20.23 -4.78
C ARG A 78 0.45 -20.37 -5.57
N THR A 79 -0.36 -21.35 -5.21
CA THR A 79 -1.72 -21.47 -5.76
C THR A 79 -2.62 -20.43 -5.12
N ALA A 80 -3.38 -19.73 -5.95
CA ALA A 80 -4.19 -18.60 -5.51
C ALA A 80 -5.53 -18.57 -6.23
N VAL A 81 -6.46 -17.80 -5.68
CA VAL A 81 -7.67 -17.36 -6.37
C VAL A 81 -7.58 -15.85 -6.54
N SER A 82 -7.87 -15.37 -7.74
CA SER A 82 -7.95 -13.93 -8.03
C SER A 82 -9.40 -13.46 -7.98
N TYR A 83 -9.61 -12.28 -7.40
CA TYR A 83 -10.89 -11.59 -7.32
C TYR A 83 -10.72 -10.18 -7.87
N SER A 84 -11.65 -9.72 -8.72
CA SER A 84 -11.80 -8.28 -8.95
C SER A 84 -12.58 -7.68 -7.80
N TYR A 85 -12.33 -6.41 -7.50
CA TYR A 85 -13.13 -5.66 -6.53
C TYR A 85 -13.38 -4.23 -7.00
N VAL A 86 -14.43 -3.63 -6.46
CA VAL A 86 -14.76 -2.20 -6.61
C VAL A 86 -15.20 -1.65 -5.25
N VAL A 87 -14.67 -0.48 -4.89
CA VAL A 87 -15.08 0.33 -3.75
C VAL A 87 -15.63 1.66 -4.27
N ALA A 88 -16.91 1.90 -4.02
CA ALA A 88 -17.56 3.12 -4.46
C ALA A 88 -17.05 4.33 -3.68
N ARG A 89 -17.01 5.50 -4.33
CA ARG A 89 -16.54 6.77 -3.73
C ARG A 89 -17.09 7.06 -2.32
N PRO A 90 -18.38 6.87 -2.00
CA PRO A 90 -18.91 7.14 -0.66
C PRO A 90 -18.33 6.26 0.45
N HIS A 91 -17.67 5.16 0.11
CA HIS A 91 -17.07 4.19 1.03
C HIS A 91 -15.55 4.14 0.94
N SER A 92 -14.96 5.03 0.13
CA SER A 92 -13.53 5.11 -0.09
C SER A 92 -12.86 6.00 0.94
N ASP A 93 -11.71 5.55 1.44
CA ASP A 93 -10.75 6.32 2.21
C ASP A 93 -9.46 6.61 1.41
N TYR A 94 -9.44 6.26 0.12
CA TYR A 94 -8.25 6.41 -0.72
C TYR A 94 -8.03 7.89 -1.06
N ARG A 95 -7.11 8.55 -0.36
CA ARG A 95 -6.78 9.95 -0.59
C ARG A 95 -5.66 10.08 -1.61
N ILE A 96 -5.89 10.86 -2.65
CA ILE A 96 -4.88 11.20 -3.66
C ILE A 96 -4.59 12.69 -3.57
N LEU A 97 -3.32 13.05 -3.42
CA LEU A 97 -2.88 14.43 -3.23
C LEU A 97 -2.01 14.89 -4.40
N TRP A 98 -2.24 16.12 -4.86
CA TRP A 98 -1.39 16.79 -5.84
C TRP A 98 -1.28 18.28 -5.51
N GLY A 99 -0.07 18.75 -5.19
CA GLY A 99 0.12 20.08 -4.62
C GLY A 99 -0.73 20.27 -3.35
N SER A 100 -1.53 21.32 -3.30
CA SER A 100 -2.48 21.61 -2.21
C SER A 100 -3.88 20.98 -2.40
N GLN A 101 -4.10 20.28 -3.52
CA GLN A 101 -5.40 19.67 -3.84
C GLN A 101 -5.43 18.21 -3.41
N TYR A 102 -6.61 17.72 -3.05
CA TYR A 102 -6.82 16.30 -2.86
C TYR A 102 -8.20 15.86 -3.38
N ILE A 103 -8.29 14.58 -3.74
CA ILE A 103 -9.54 13.90 -4.03
C ILE A 103 -9.63 12.61 -3.21
N VAL A 104 -10.86 12.11 -3.07
CA VAL A 104 -11.16 10.77 -2.58
C VAL A 104 -12.04 10.10 -3.64
N PRO A 105 -11.45 9.41 -4.62
CA PRO A 105 -12.21 8.72 -5.65
C PRO A 105 -12.70 7.37 -5.14
N GLY A 106 -13.62 6.75 -5.88
CA GLY A 106 -13.76 5.30 -5.80
C GLY A 106 -12.49 4.62 -6.31
N TYR A 107 -12.35 3.34 -6.05
CA TYR A 107 -11.22 2.59 -6.60
C TYR A 107 -11.61 1.15 -6.88
N SER A 108 -10.92 0.56 -7.85
CA SER A 108 -11.14 -0.80 -8.26
C SER A 108 -9.81 -1.51 -8.46
N GLY A 109 -9.86 -2.82 -8.61
CA GLY A 109 -8.64 -3.56 -8.91
C GLY A 109 -8.81 -5.06 -8.76
N ARG A 110 -7.70 -5.71 -8.43
CA ARG A 110 -7.62 -7.16 -8.28
C ARG A 110 -6.85 -7.53 -7.03
N VAL A 111 -7.32 -8.55 -6.34
CA VAL A 111 -6.64 -9.15 -5.19
C VAL A 111 -6.40 -10.63 -5.43
N TRP A 112 -5.23 -11.11 -5.02
CA TRP A 112 -4.85 -12.52 -5.07
C TRP A 112 -4.81 -13.07 -3.66
N ILE A 113 -5.55 -14.15 -3.44
CA ILE A 113 -5.65 -14.81 -2.13
C ILE A 113 -5.08 -16.21 -2.27
N ASP A 114 -4.09 -16.52 -1.44
CA ASP A 114 -3.47 -17.84 -1.31
C ASP A 114 -4.53 -18.88 -0.90
N LYS A 115 -4.59 -20.00 -1.62
CA LYS A 115 -5.62 -21.04 -1.39
C LYS A 115 -5.45 -21.77 -0.05
N ASP A 116 -4.22 -21.91 0.42
CA ASP A 116 -3.91 -22.74 1.59
C ASP A 116 -4.05 -21.96 2.89
N THR A 117 -3.73 -20.66 2.85
CA THR A 117 -3.62 -19.81 4.05
C THR A 117 -4.66 -18.69 4.11
N ALA A 118 -5.43 -18.48 3.03
CA ALA A 118 -6.35 -17.36 2.87
C ALA A 118 -5.69 -15.97 3.07
N ARG A 119 -4.37 -15.88 2.89
CA ARG A 119 -3.62 -14.62 2.97
C ARG A 119 -3.55 -13.94 1.62
N VAL A 120 -3.55 -12.61 1.63
CA VAL A 120 -3.37 -11.81 0.42
C VAL A 120 -1.92 -11.89 -0.04
N LEU A 121 -1.72 -12.12 -1.34
CA LEU A 121 -0.40 -12.20 -1.99
C LEU A 121 -0.11 -10.98 -2.86
N ARG A 122 -1.14 -10.36 -3.42
CA ARG A 122 -1.02 -9.14 -4.22
C ARG A 122 -2.31 -8.34 -4.16
N ILE A 123 -2.19 -7.02 -4.17
CA ILE A 123 -3.27 -6.08 -4.46
C ILE A 123 -2.84 -5.21 -5.63
N GLU A 124 -3.70 -5.09 -6.62
CA GLU A 124 -3.66 -4.04 -7.64
C GLU A 124 -4.81 -3.08 -7.37
N ILE A 125 -4.56 -1.78 -7.51
CA ILE A 125 -5.48 -0.67 -7.26
C ILE A 125 -5.40 0.29 -8.44
N GLN A 126 -6.55 0.78 -8.90
CA GLN A 126 -6.66 1.95 -9.76
C GLN A 126 -7.71 2.91 -9.20
N ALA A 127 -7.44 4.20 -9.26
CA ALA A 127 -8.41 5.22 -8.93
C ALA A 127 -9.47 5.35 -10.04
N ASP A 128 -10.74 5.31 -9.66
CA ASP A 128 -11.87 5.38 -10.60
C ASP A 128 -12.42 6.80 -10.69
N ALA A 129 -12.91 7.18 -11.88
CA ALA A 129 -13.64 8.43 -12.10
C ALA A 129 -12.93 9.69 -11.53
N ILE A 130 -11.61 9.81 -11.78
CA ILE A 130 -10.83 10.98 -11.39
C ILE A 130 -11.41 12.24 -12.08
N PRO A 131 -11.81 13.28 -11.32
CA PRO A 131 -12.43 14.49 -11.88
C PRO A 131 -11.54 15.17 -12.92
N VAL A 132 -12.16 15.80 -13.92
CA VAL A 132 -11.45 16.41 -15.06
C VAL A 132 -10.58 17.60 -14.65
N GLU A 133 -11.01 18.30 -13.61
CA GLU A 133 -10.34 19.42 -12.96
C GLU A 133 -9.14 18.99 -12.11
N PHE A 134 -9.04 17.71 -11.75
CA PHE A 134 -7.90 17.22 -10.99
C PHE A 134 -6.68 17.03 -11.91
N PRO A 135 -5.47 17.45 -11.51
CA PRO A 135 -4.31 17.42 -12.38
C PRO A 135 -3.89 16.02 -12.85
N LEU A 136 -4.17 14.98 -12.06
CA LEU A 136 -3.88 13.59 -12.42
C LEU A 136 -5.04 12.99 -13.22
N ASP A 137 -4.75 12.13 -14.20
CA ASP A 137 -5.76 11.34 -14.93
C ASP A 137 -5.57 9.82 -14.78
N LYS A 138 -4.45 9.41 -14.20
CA LYS A 138 -4.13 8.02 -13.92
C LYS A 138 -3.41 7.91 -12.60
N VAL A 139 -3.96 7.12 -11.68
CA VAL A 139 -3.32 6.74 -10.42
C VAL A 139 -3.54 5.25 -10.18
N GLU A 140 -2.44 4.51 -10.09
CA GLU A 140 -2.42 3.06 -9.91
C GLU A 140 -1.44 2.67 -8.80
N ALA A 141 -1.72 1.57 -8.12
CA ALA A 141 -0.81 0.98 -7.16
C ALA A 141 -0.79 -0.54 -7.29
N VAL A 142 0.36 -1.14 -7.02
CA VAL A 142 0.54 -2.58 -6.85
C VAL A 142 1.28 -2.82 -5.56
N ILE A 143 0.81 -3.76 -4.75
CA ILE A 143 1.46 -4.19 -3.51
C ILE A 143 1.59 -5.71 -3.55
N ASP A 144 2.82 -6.19 -3.43
CA ASP A 144 3.14 -7.61 -3.31
C ASP A 144 3.39 -7.98 -1.86
N TYR A 145 2.82 -9.09 -1.42
CA TYR A 145 2.99 -9.64 -0.09
C TYR A 145 3.61 -11.04 -0.15
N GLY A 146 4.37 -11.39 0.87
CA GLY A 146 4.95 -12.72 0.95
C GLY A 146 5.51 -13.05 2.33
N PRO A 147 5.93 -14.31 2.51
CA PRO A 147 6.43 -14.80 3.78
C PRO A 147 7.82 -14.25 4.06
N GLU A 148 7.97 -13.62 5.22
CA GLU A 148 9.26 -13.25 5.80
C GLU A 148 9.44 -13.93 7.15
N ARG A 149 10.67 -14.38 7.43
CA ARG A 149 10.98 -15.07 8.68
C ARG A 149 11.36 -14.06 9.75
N MET A 150 10.66 -14.08 10.88
CA MET A 150 10.96 -13.25 12.04
C MET A 150 11.06 -14.17 13.27
N GLY A 151 12.30 -14.50 13.64
CA GLY A 151 12.55 -15.51 14.68
C GLY A 151 12.22 -16.93 14.21
N THR A 152 11.36 -17.61 14.96
CA THR A 152 10.92 -18.99 14.67
C THR A 152 9.68 -19.07 13.79
N GLU A 153 9.00 -17.95 13.56
CA GLU A 153 7.74 -17.87 12.83
C GLU A 153 7.92 -17.16 11.47
N SER A 154 6.98 -17.40 10.56
CA SER A 154 6.89 -16.69 9.28
C SER A 154 5.62 -15.84 9.24
N TYR A 155 5.75 -14.62 8.77
CA TYR A 155 4.67 -13.64 8.68
C TYR A 155 4.52 -13.18 7.23
N ILE A 156 3.27 -12.97 6.79
CA ILE A 156 3.01 -12.31 5.50
C ILE A 156 3.13 -10.81 5.69
N VAL A 157 4.06 -10.20 4.98
CA VAL A 157 4.40 -8.77 5.01
C VAL A 157 4.59 -8.26 3.58
N PRO A 158 4.55 -6.94 3.32
CA PRO A 158 4.82 -6.45 1.97
C PRO A 158 6.25 -6.78 1.54
N LEU A 159 6.47 -7.11 0.28
CA LEU A 159 7.81 -7.34 -0.28
C LEU A 159 8.23 -6.17 -1.15
N ALA A 160 7.31 -5.71 -1.99
CA ALA A 160 7.49 -4.59 -2.89
C ALA A 160 6.15 -3.89 -3.13
N ALA A 161 6.22 -2.61 -3.43
CA ALA A 161 5.08 -1.86 -3.91
C ALA A 161 5.50 -0.86 -4.98
N GLU A 162 4.57 -0.52 -5.84
CA GLU A 162 4.76 0.49 -6.87
C GLU A 162 3.50 1.33 -6.97
N ASN A 163 3.67 2.66 -6.93
CA ASN A 163 2.62 3.62 -7.17
C ASN A 163 2.97 4.44 -8.41
N LEU A 164 2.01 4.59 -9.32
CA LEU A 164 2.14 5.35 -10.56
C LEU A 164 1.10 6.46 -10.56
N SER A 165 1.52 7.69 -10.87
CA SER A 165 0.62 8.83 -11.07
C SER A 165 1.01 9.60 -12.33
N CYS A 166 0.08 9.79 -13.27
CA CYS A 166 0.34 10.52 -14.51
C CYS A 166 -0.42 11.85 -14.57
N LEU A 167 0.27 12.87 -15.08
CA LEU A 167 -0.27 14.21 -15.25
C LEU A 167 -1.12 14.26 -16.52
N ARG A 168 -2.35 14.74 -16.35
CA ARG A 168 -3.37 14.83 -17.39
C ARG A 168 -2.87 15.53 -18.64
N GLY A 169 -3.12 14.90 -19.79
CA GLY A 169 -2.81 15.47 -21.10
C GLY A 169 -1.31 15.56 -21.41
N THR A 170 -0.46 14.85 -20.65
CA THR A 170 0.99 14.81 -20.88
C THR A 170 1.54 13.38 -20.83
N ALA A 171 2.80 13.21 -21.22
CA ALA A 171 3.53 11.95 -21.04
C ALA A 171 4.21 11.85 -19.65
N PHE A 172 4.05 12.85 -18.79
CA PHE A 172 4.73 12.89 -17.49
C PHE A 172 4.01 12.00 -16.49
N CYS A 173 4.75 11.02 -15.96
CA CYS A 173 4.30 10.20 -14.84
C CYS A 173 5.37 10.17 -13.76
N GLY A 174 4.94 10.28 -12.50
CA GLY A 174 5.73 9.95 -11.33
C GLY A 174 5.55 8.48 -10.97
N ARG A 175 6.63 7.84 -10.53
CA ARG A 175 6.65 6.46 -10.04
C ARG A 175 7.32 6.44 -8.67
N ASN A 176 6.62 5.93 -7.67
CA ASN A 176 7.18 5.62 -6.36
C ASN A 176 7.34 4.10 -6.25
N ALA A 177 8.58 3.60 -6.17
CA ALA A 177 8.89 2.19 -6.02
C ALA A 177 9.43 1.93 -4.62
N ILE A 178 8.77 1.04 -3.88
CA ILE A 178 9.02 0.78 -2.47
C ILE A 178 9.48 -0.67 -2.30
N SER A 179 10.47 -0.87 -1.43
CA SER A 179 10.89 -2.19 -0.96
C SER A 179 11.13 -2.12 0.53
N TRP A 180 10.86 -3.22 1.22
CA TRP A 180 11.08 -3.35 2.65
C TRP A 180 12.21 -4.32 2.93
N ARG A 181 12.91 -4.08 4.04
CA ARG A 181 14.03 -4.89 4.51
C ARG A 181 14.13 -4.77 6.02
N ASN A 182 14.90 -5.66 6.64
CA ASN A 182 15.20 -5.64 8.07
C ASN A 182 13.97 -5.78 8.98
N TYR A 183 13.06 -6.68 8.62
CA TYR A 183 11.88 -7.00 9.41
C TYR A 183 12.21 -7.43 10.84
N ARG A 184 11.47 -6.87 11.81
CA ARG A 184 11.58 -7.22 13.23
C ARG A 184 10.20 -7.26 13.85
N LEU A 185 9.96 -8.30 14.66
CA LEU A 185 8.77 -8.42 15.48
C LEU A 185 9.08 -7.94 16.90
N PHE A 186 8.25 -7.03 17.41
CA PHE A 186 8.30 -6.59 18.79
C PHE A 186 7.09 -7.14 19.54
N LYS A 187 7.29 -8.16 20.39
CA LYS A 187 6.26 -8.68 21.29
C LYS A 187 6.30 -7.85 22.57
N GLY A 188 5.21 -7.16 22.90
CA GLY A 188 5.03 -6.55 24.21
C GLY A 188 4.43 -7.58 25.17
N GLU A 189 5.16 -7.95 26.22
CA GLU A 189 4.59 -8.69 27.35
C GLU A 189 3.95 -7.68 28.31
N ALA A 190 2.64 -7.81 28.54
CA ALA A 190 1.94 -7.04 29.57
C ALA A 190 1.69 -7.96 30.77
N THR A 191 2.51 -7.85 31.81
CA THR A 191 2.25 -8.51 33.09
C THR A 191 1.30 -7.62 33.89
N ILE A 192 0.02 -7.99 33.95
CA ILE A 192 -0.96 -7.32 34.81
C ILE A 192 -0.83 -7.90 36.22
N THR A 193 -0.20 -7.17 37.13
CA THR A 193 -0.27 -7.48 38.57
C THR A 193 -1.50 -6.79 39.17
N PHE A 194 -2.45 -7.59 39.63
CA PHE A 194 -3.57 -7.09 40.44
C PHE A 194 -3.11 -7.03 41.90
N GLU A 195 -2.99 -5.81 42.45
CA GLU A 195 -2.90 -5.63 43.91
C GLU A 195 -4.31 -5.72 44.49
N GLY A 196 -4.60 -6.81 45.20
CA GLY A 196 -5.85 -6.97 45.95
C GLY A 196 -5.87 -6.09 47.19
N LYS A 197 -7.02 -5.44 47.44
CA LYS A 197 -7.39 -4.91 48.75
C LYS A 197 -8.60 -5.66 49.26
#